data_AF-A0A401U0N8-F1
#
_entry.id   AF-A0A401U0N8-F1
#
_cell.length_a   1.000
_cell.length_b   1.000
_cell.length_c   1.000
_cell.angle_alpha   90.00
_cell.angle_beta   90.00
_cell.angle_gamma   90.00
#
_symmetry.space_group_name_H-M   'P 1'
#
loop_
_entity.id
_entity.type
_entity.pdbx_description
1 polymer ?
#
loop_
_entity_poly.entity_id
_entity_poly.type
_entity_poly.pdbx_seq_one_letter_code
_entity_poly.pdbx_strand_id
1 'polypeptide(L)'
;PVIRDSSETVLPVIGDSSETILPVIGDSSETILPVIRDSSKAILPVIGDSSETILPVIRDSSEAILPVIRDSSETVLPVIGDRVSSETVLPVIGDSCETVLPVIGDSSEAVLPVIGDSSEAVLPVIGDSSDTVLPVIGNSSETVLPVIGDSSETVLLV
;
A
#
# COMPACT_ATOMS: atom_id res chain seq x y z
N PRO A 1 -12.26 4.85 -11.09
CA PRO A 1 -13.29 5.80 -10.57
C PRO A 1 -12.59 7.01 -9.92
N VAL A 2 -13.22 8.19 -9.85
CA VAL A 2 -12.65 9.36 -9.17
C VAL A 2 -13.56 9.77 -8.02
N ILE A 3 -13.02 9.86 -6.81
CA ILE A 3 -13.78 10.13 -5.57
C ILE A 3 -13.16 11.34 -4.89
N ARG A 4 -14.00 12.31 -4.55
CA ARG A 4 -13.63 13.53 -3.83
C ARG A 4 -14.73 13.86 -2.84
N ASP A 5 -14.39 13.89 -1.57
CA ASP A 5 -15.27 14.18 -0.45
C ASP A 5 -14.53 15.13 0.52
N SER A 6 -15.19 15.54 1.60
CA SER A 6 -14.62 16.42 2.64
C SER A 6 -15.34 16.22 3.97
N SER A 7 -15.82 15.00 4.20
CA SER A 7 -16.47 14.59 5.43
C SER A 7 -15.44 14.23 6.51
N GLU A 8 -15.90 13.85 7.69
CA GLU A 8 -14.97 13.38 8.73
C GLU A 8 -14.39 11.99 8.37
N THR A 9 -15.06 11.20 7.52
CA THR A 9 -14.64 9.84 7.19
C THR A 9 -15.06 9.39 5.78
N VAL A 10 -14.11 8.87 5.00
CA VAL A 10 -14.31 8.47 3.59
C VAL A 10 -14.06 6.97 3.40
N LEU A 11 -15.12 6.24 3.03
CA LEU A 11 -15.14 4.76 2.96
C LEU A 11 -15.57 4.22 1.58
N PRO A 12 -14.86 4.54 0.49
CA PRO A 12 -15.27 4.09 -0.82
C PRO A 12 -15.03 2.59 -0.98
N VAL A 13 -16.05 1.88 -1.44
CA VAL A 13 -15.94 0.46 -1.80
C VAL A 13 -15.96 0.35 -3.32
N ILE A 14 -14.86 -0.14 -3.88
CA ILE A 14 -14.68 -0.30 -5.32
C ILE A 14 -14.51 -1.80 -5.59
N GLY A 15 -15.31 -2.31 -6.52
CA GLY A 15 -15.08 -3.64 -7.07
C GLY A 15 -15.48 -3.69 -8.53
N ASP A 16 -14.63 -4.32 -9.32
CA ASP A 16 -14.73 -4.42 -10.77
C ASP A 16 -14.11 -5.76 -11.22
N SER A 17 -14.08 -5.99 -12.52
CA SER A 17 -13.48 -7.18 -13.14
C SER A 17 -13.01 -6.86 -14.55
N SER A 18 -12.32 -5.72 -14.70
CA SER A 18 -11.77 -5.22 -15.96
C SER A 18 -10.34 -5.70 -16.18
N GLU A 19 -9.69 -5.31 -17.27
CA GLU A 19 -8.25 -5.60 -17.43
C GLU A 19 -7.38 -4.75 -16.49
N THR A 20 -7.82 -3.53 -16.13
CA THR A 20 -7.06 -2.60 -15.30
C THR A 20 -7.97 -1.71 -14.48
N ILE A 21 -7.60 -1.47 -13.22
CA ILE A 21 -8.38 -0.65 -12.27
C ILE A 21 -7.54 0.49 -11.70
N LEU A 22 -8.02 1.72 -11.91
CA LEU A 22 -7.37 2.98 -11.54
C LEU A 22 -8.32 3.88 -10.75
N PRO A 23 -8.61 3.56 -9.47
CA PRO A 23 -9.34 4.47 -8.62
C PRO A 23 -8.43 5.62 -8.18
N VAL A 24 -8.94 6.85 -8.29
CA VAL A 24 -8.28 8.05 -7.78
C VAL A 24 -9.14 8.60 -6.66
N ILE A 25 -8.56 8.71 -5.48
CA ILE A 25 -9.21 9.21 -4.27
C ILE A 25 -8.41 10.43 -3.82
N GLY A 26 -9.12 11.55 -3.62
CA GLY A 26 -8.52 12.83 -3.25
C GLY A 26 -9.45 13.63 -2.37
N ASP A 27 -9.01 13.91 -1.15
CA ASP A 27 -9.85 14.23 0.00
C ASP A 27 -9.10 14.98 1.12
N SER A 28 -9.87 15.54 2.05
CA SER A 28 -9.37 16.16 3.27
C SER A 28 -10.33 15.80 4.40
N SER A 29 -10.06 14.66 5.03
CA SER A 29 -10.90 14.01 6.05
C SER A 29 -10.04 13.63 7.26
N GLU A 30 -10.61 13.30 8.42
CA GLU A 30 -9.81 12.74 9.52
C GLU A 30 -9.35 11.31 9.17
N THR A 31 -10.22 10.52 8.54
CA THR A 31 -9.97 9.10 8.25
C THR A 31 -10.38 8.68 6.84
N ILE A 32 -9.51 7.95 6.13
CA ILE A 32 -9.75 7.46 4.76
C ILE A 32 -9.50 5.94 4.69
N LEU A 33 -10.53 5.17 4.33
CA LEU A 33 -10.50 3.70 4.33
C LEU A 33 -11.08 3.11 3.04
N PRO A 34 -10.40 3.25 1.89
CA PRO A 34 -10.87 2.67 0.66
C PRO A 34 -10.72 1.16 0.68
N VAL A 35 -11.78 0.47 0.27
CA VAL A 35 -11.78 -0.99 0.11
C VAL A 35 -11.88 -1.30 -1.38
N ILE A 36 -10.82 -1.88 -1.92
CA ILE A 36 -10.74 -2.29 -3.32
C ILE A 36 -10.76 -3.82 -3.37
N ARG A 37 -11.69 -4.36 -4.14
CA ARG A 37 -11.82 -5.80 -4.34
C ARG A 37 -12.03 -6.13 -5.80
N ASP A 38 -11.04 -6.74 -6.43
CA ASP A 38 -11.06 -6.94 -7.86
C ASP A 38 -10.59 -8.34 -8.31
N SER A 39 -10.60 -8.54 -9.63
CA SER A 39 -9.96 -9.63 -10.32
C SER A 39 -9.51 -9.12 -11.70
N SER A 40 -8.50 -8.25 -11.68
CA SER A 40 -7.95 -7.59 -12.88
C SER A 40 -6.60 -8.19 -13.27
N LYS A 41 -5.94 -7.66 -14.32
CA LYS A 41 -4.50 -7.91 -14.52
C LYS A 41 -3.66 -6.94 -13.68
N ALA A 42 -4.14 -5.71 -13.52
CA ALA A 42 -3.45 -4.68 -12.75
C ALA A 42 -4.40 -3.79 -11.96
N ILE A 43 -4.04 -3.50 -10.70
CA ILE A 43 -4.66 -2.44 -9.90
C ILE A 43 -3.61 -1.38 -9.55
N LEU A 44 -3.89 -0.13 -9.91
CA LEU A 44 -3.08 1.03 -9.48
C LEU A 44 -3.99 2.10 -8.85
N PRO A 45 -4.36 1.95 -7.57
CA PRO A 45 -5.06 3.00 -6.86
C PRO A 45 -4.13 4.17 -6.59
N VAL A 46 -4.66 5.39 -6.75
CA VAL A 46 -3.97 6.62 -6.39
C VAL A 46 -4.78 7.30 -5.29
N ILE A 47 -4.14 7.48 -4.14
CA ILE A 47 -4.69 8.11 -2.94
C ILE A 47 -3.82 9.35 -2.69
N GLY A 48 -4.45 10.51 -2.55
CA GLY A 48 -3.73 11.77 -2.39
C GLY A 48 -4.54 12.80 -1.61
N ASP A 49 -4.24 12.88 -0.32
CA ASP A 49 -5.11 13.38 0.72
C ASP A 49 -4.33 14.15 1.82
N SER A 50 -5.09 14.73 2.75
CA SER A 50 -4.57 15.25 4.02
C SER A 50 -5.49 14.76 5.13
N SER A 51 -5.00 13.80 5.93
CA SER A 51 -5.79 13.07 6.91
C SER A 51 -4.97 12.66 8.12
N GLU A 52 -5.59 12.36 9.25
CA GLU A 52 -4.85 11.78 10.38
C GLU A 52 -4.49 10.31 10.07
N THR A 53 -5.43 9.57 9.48
CA THR A 53 -5.30 8.13 9.25
C THR A 53 -5.75 7.69 7.86
N ILE A 54 -4.92 6.87 7.19
CA ILE A 54 -5.19 6.30 5.87
C ILE A 54 -4.96 4.78 5.89
N LEU A 55 -6.02 3.99 5.70
CA LEU A 55 -5.96 2.50 5.71
C LEU A 55 -6.63 1.91 4.45
N PRO A 56 -5.96 1.95 3.29
CA PRO A 56 -6.46 1.29 2.10
C PRO A 56 -6.36 -0.23 2.27
N VAL A 57 -7.46 -0.91 1.96
CA VAL A 57 -7.53 -2.37 1.94
C VAL A 57 -7.73 -2.82 0.51
N ILE A 58 -6.71 -3.48 -0.04
CA ILE A 58 -6.74 -4.04 -1.40
C ILE A 58 -6.76 -5.56 -1.26
N ARG A 59 -7.81 -6.18 -1.81
CA ARG A 59 -7.91 -7.64 -1.87
C ARG A 59 -8.27 -8.10 -3.27
N ASP A 60 -7.34 -8.80 -3.91
CA ASP A 60 -7.42 -9.02 -5.35
C ASP A 60 -6.98 -10.44 -5.76
N SER A 61 -6.97 -10.68 -7.07
CA SER A 61 -6.30 -11.73 -7.82
C SER A 61 -5.75 -11.13 -9.13
N SER A 62 -4.72 -10.27 -9.02
CA SER A 62 -4.07 -9.61 -10.17
C SER A 62 -2.61 -10.04 -10.33
N GLU A 63 -2.08 -9.84 -11.54
CA GLU A 63 -0.65 -10.00 -11.83
C GLU A 63 0.18 -8.88 -11.17
N ALA A 64 -0.34 -7.65 -11.13
CA ALA A 64 0.36 -6.49 -10.57
C ALA A 64 -0.51 -5.59 -9.67
N ILE A 65 0.03 -5.22 -8.51
CA ILE A 65 -0.61 -4.31 -7.55
C ILE A 65 0.35 -3.14 -7.23
N LEU A 66 -0.04 -1.92 -7.61
CA LEU A 66 0.81 -0.73 -7.55
C LEU A 66 0.08 0.46 -6.90
N PRO A 67 -0.22 0.41 -5.60
CA PRO A 67 -0.85 1.52 -4.90
C PRO A 67 0.13 2.68 -4.76
N VAL A 68 -0.34 3.87 -5.11
CA VAL A 68 0.36 5.13 -4.91
C VAL A 68 -0.40 5.93 -3.87
N ILE A 69 0.26 6.20 -2.75
CA ILE A 69 -0.27 6.89 -1.57
C ILE A 69 0.63 8.12 -1.39
N ARG A 70 0.04 9.31 -1.40
CA ARG A 70 0.78 10.57 -1.36
C ARG A 70 0.08 11.54 -0.42
N ASP A 71 0.48 11.52 0.85
CA ASP A 71 -0.34 12.04 1.93
C ASP A 71 0.45 12.72 3.05
N SER A 72 -0.12 13.77 3.62
CA SER A 72 0.31 14.30 4.92
C SER A 72 -0.58 13.71 6.01
N SER A 73 -0.06 12.72 6.75
CA SER A 73 -0.83 11.99 7.76
C SER A 73 -0.04 11.59 8.99
N GLU A 74 -0.70 11.31 10.11
CA GLU A 74 -0.02 10.71 11.25
C GLU A 74 0.28 9.23 10.95
N THR A 75 -0.71 8.52 10.41
CA THR A 75 -0.63 7.06 10.23
C THR A 75 -1.10 6.58 8.85
N VAL A 76 -0.27 5.77 8.19
CA VAL A 76 -0.57 5.12 6.90
C VAL A 76 -0.38 3.60 7.03
N LEU A 77 -1.46 2.82 6.94
CA LEU A 77 -1.42 1.35 7.02
C LEU A 77 -2.12 0.70 5.82
N PRO A 78 -1.47 0.64 4.65
CA PRO A 78 -2.00 -0.10 3.53
C PRO A 78 -1.97 -1.60 3.83
N VAL A 79 -3.11 -2.24 3.65
CA VAL A 79 -3.26 -3.70 3.74
C VAL A 79 -3.49 -4.23 2.34
N ILE A 80 -2.53 -4.99 1.84
CA ILE A 80 -2.58 -5.63 0.53
C ILE A 80 -2.59 -7.14 0.79
N GLY A 81 -3.58 -7.83 0.26
CA GLY A 81 -3.63 -9.28 0.27
C GLY A 81 -4.11 -9.81 -1.06
N ASP A 82 -3.56 -10.93 -1.50
CA ASP A 82 -3.93 -11.57 -2.76
C ASP A 82 -4.48 -12.98 -2.50
N ARG A 83 -5.49 -13.37 -3.26
CA ARG A 83 -6.07 -14.72 -3.22
C ARG A 83 -5.38 -15.69 -4.18
N VAL A 84 -4.58 -15.18 -5.11
CA VAL A 84 -3.86 -15.86 -6.19
C VAL A 84 -2.43 -15.31 -6.24
N SER A 85 -1.49 -16.04 -6.79
CA SER A 85 -0.10 -15.57 -6.88
C SER A 85 -0.01 -14.32 -7.76
N SER A 86 0.27 -13.14 -7.19
CA SER A 86 0.62 -11.94 -7.96
C SER A 86 2.08 -12.03 -8.39
N GLU A 87 2.44 -11.51 -9.56
CA GLU A 87 3.85 -11.46 -9.96
C GLU A 87 4.57 -10.34 -9.20
N THR A 88 3.90 -9.20 -8.98
CA THR A 88 4.59 -8.02 -8.44
C THR A 88 3.68 -7.11 -7.60
N VAL A 89 4.18 -6.72 -6.42
CA VAL A 89 3.53 -5.77 -5.50
C VAL A 89 4.51 -4.62 -5.20
N LEU A 90 4.20 -3.39 -5.67
CA LEU A 90 5.02 -2.19 -5.45
C LEU A 90 4.18 -1.05 -4.85
N PRO A 91 3.96 -1.04 -3.53
CA PRO A 91 3.37 0.11 -2.89
C PRO A 91 4.37 1.26 -2.89
N VAL A 92 3.94 2.41 -3.38
CA VAL A 92 4.68 3.66 -3.32
C VAL A 92 3.97 4.57 -2.33
N ILE A 93 4.63 4.86 -1.22
CA ILE A 93 4.12 5.73 -0.16
C ILE A 93 5.05 6.93 -0.09
N GLY A 94 4.56 8.10 -0.49
CA GLY A 94 5.29 9.37 -0.42
C GLY A 94 4.66 10.34 0.55
N ASP A 95 5.47 11.28 1.05
CA ASP A 95 5.16 12.41 1.95
C ASP A 95 5.40 12.19 3.46
N SER A 96 5.04 13.21 4.25
CA SER A 96 5.31 13.35 5.68
C SER A 96 4.31 12.55 6.50
N CYS A 97 4.74 11.37 6.93
CA CYS A 97 4.00 10.53 7.86
C CYS A 97 4.72 10.43 9.21
N GLU A 98 4.02 10.15 10.29
CA GLU A 98 4.70 9.78 11.56
C GLU A 98 4.99 8.27 11.53
N THR A 99 3.99 7.47 11.14
CA THR A 99 4.07 6.01 11.11
C THR A 99 3.56 5.42 9.80
N VAL A 100 4.35 4.52 9.20
CA VAL A 100 4.02 3.80 7.97
C VAL A 100 4.17 2.28 8.20
N LEU A 101 3.06 1.53 8.21
CA LEU A 101 3.06 0.06 8.40
C LEU A 101 2.32 -0.64 7.25
N PRO A 102 2.97 -0.84 6.10
CA PRO A 102 2.38 -1.63 5.05
C PRO A 102 2.33 -3.09 5.48
N VAL A 103 1.15 -3.71 5.39
CA VAL A 103 0.94 -5.13 5.61
C VAL A 103 0.65 -5.77 4.26
N ILE A 104 1.57 -6.64 3.82
CA ILE A 104 1.49 -7.34 2.55
C ILE A 104 1.38 -8.83 2.87
N GLY A 105 0.16 -9.35 2.79
CA GLY A 105 -0.09 -10.78 2.85
C GLY A 105 0.06 -11.39 1.46
N ASP A 106 0.51 -12.65 1.42
CA ASP A 106 0.38 -13.58 0.29
C ASP A 106 1.57 -13.71 -0.69
N SER A 107 1.41 -14.68 -1.60
CA SER A 107 2.42 -15.22 -2.49
C SER A 107 2.70 -14.32 -3.69
N SER A 108 3.78 -13.55 -3.65
CA SER A 108 4.20 -12.74 -4.81
C SER A 108 5.66 -12.92 -5.12
N GLU A 109 6.04 -13.06 -6.39
CA GLU A 109 7.46 -13.24 -6.76
C GLU A 109 8.31 -12.05 -6.28
N ALA A 110 7.79 -10.82 -6.42
CA ALA A 110 8.49 -9.61 -6.01
C ALA A 110 7.62 -8.64 -5.19
N VAL A 111 8.16 -8.19 -4.06
CA VAL A 111 7.57 -7.16 -3.19
C VAL A 111 8.59 -6.04 -2.96
N LEU A 112 8.37 -4.87 -3.57
CA LEU A 112 9.31 -3.73 -3.48
C LEU A 112 8.57 -2.47 -2.98
N PRO A 113 8.35 -2.32 -1.67
CA PRO A 113 7.76 -1.12 -1.11
C PRO A 113 8.75 0.04 -1.22
N VAL A 114 8.28 1.18 -1.73
CA VAL A 114 9.05 2.43 -1.81
C VAL A 114 8.42 3.44 -0.87
N ILE A 115 9.17 3.91 0.13
CA ILE A 115 8.69 4.79 1.19
C ILE A 115 9.53 6.08 1.21
N GLY A 116 8.87 7.24 1.05
CA GLY A 116 9.45 8.55 0.81
C GLY A 116 9.83 9.39 2.04
N ASP A 117 10.29 10.62 1.77
CA ASP A 117 11.26 11.46 2.52
C ASP A 117 10.95 11.96 3.96
N SER A 118 10.00 11.39 4.72
CA SER A 118 9.82 11.80 6.13
C SER A 118 8.86 10.87 6.88
N SER A 119 9.38 9.85 7.56
CA SER A 119 8.59 8.97 8.44
C SER A 119 9.34 8.66 9.72
N GLU A 120 8.80 8.94 10.91
CA GLU A 120 9.51 8.59 12.15
C GLU A 120 9.69 7.07 12.26
N ALA A 121 8.64 6.30 11.92
CA ALA A 121 8.64 4.85 11.98
C ALA A 121 8.12 4.19 10.70
N VAL A 122 8.88 3.21 10.20
CA VAL A 122 8.54 2.39 9.04
C VAL A 122 8.67 0.90 9.41
N LEU A 123 7.55 0.19 9.55
CA LEU A 123 7.55 -1.24 9.91
C LEU A 123 6.75 -2.06 8.89
N PRO A 124 7.34 -2.40 7.73
CA PRO A 124 6.67 -3.25 6.75
C PRO A 124 6.55 -4.68 7.29
N VAL A 125 5.36 -5.26 7.15
CA VAL A 125 5.08 -6.66 7.47
C VAL A 125 4.77 -7.40 6.17
N ILE A 126 5.62 -8.37 5.81
CA ILE A 126 5.53 -9.11 4.55
C ILE A 126 5.38 -10.60 4.86
N GLY A 127 4.34 -11.23 4.31
CA GLY A 127 3.95 -12.62 4.56
C GLY A 127 4.79 -13.71 3.87
N ASP A 128 4.40 -14.97 4.11
CA ASP A 128 5.18 -16.21 3.94
C ASP A 128 5.48 -16.71 2.50
N SER A 129 5.51 -15.88 1.46
CA SER A 129 5.71 -16.44 0.09
C SER A 129 6.18 -15.45 -0.97
N SER A 130 7.27 -14.73 -0.70
CA SER A 130 7.91 -13.89 -1.74
C SER A 130 9.34 -14.23 -2.00
N ASP A 131 9.70 -14.50 -3.27
CA ASP A 131 11.07 -14.84 -3.66
C ASP A 131 12.01 -13.65 -3.41
N THR A 132 11.54 -12.43 -3.75
CA THR A 132 12.33 -11.20 -3.61
C THR A 132 11.58 -10.11 -2.85
N VAL A 133 12.23 -9.58 -1.82
CA VAL A 133 11.74 -8.44 -1.02
C VAL A 133 12.80 -7.34 -1.00
N LEU A 134 12.50 -6.18 -1.62
CA LEU A 134 13.39 -5.01 -1.69
C LEU A 134 12.71 -3.73 -1.20
N PRO A 135 12.60 -3.51 0.12
CA PRO A 135 12.16 -2.22 0.64
C PRO A 135 13.20 -1.14 0.33
N VAL A 136 12.72 -0.03 -0.26
CA VAL A 136 13.49 1.19 -0.49
C VAL A 136 12.94 2.27 0.44
N ILE A 137 13.75 2.77 1.36
CA ILE A 137 13.31 3.74 2.37
C ILE A 137 14.15 5.02 2.27
N GLY A 138 13.48 6.16 2.14
CA GLY A 138 14.09 7.48 2.02
C GLY A 138 14.90 7.93 3.24
N ASN A 139 15.74 8.94 3.04
CA ASN A 139 16.85 9.36 3.93
C ASN A 139 16.47 9.93 5.31
N SER A 140 15.18 9.98 5.63
CA SER A 140 14.66 10.73 6.78
C SER A 140 13.88 9.87 7.77
N SER A 141 14.04 8.53 7.72
CA SER A 141 13.36 7.65 8.68
C SER A 141 14.20 7.39 9.92
N GLU A 142 13.62 7.60 11.11
CA GLU A 142 14.32 7.38 12.38
C GLU A 142 14.37 5.90 12.76
N THR A 143 13.28 5.17 12.51
CA THR A 143 13.17 3.74 12.83
C THR A 143 12.65 2.94 11.65
N VAL A 144 13.38 1.88 11.29
CA VAL A 144 13.00 0.94 10.24
C VAL A 144 13.11 -0.49 10.79
N LEU A 145 11.99 -1.21 10.86
CA LEU A 145 11.96 -2.61 11.32
C LEU A 145 11.07 -3.48 10.41
N PRO A 146 11.64 -4.04 9.33
CA PRO A 146 10.90 -4.99 8.50
C PRO A 146 10.68 -6.31 9.25
N VAL A 147 9.46 -6.83 9.15
CA VAL A 147 9.10 -8.20 9.56
C VAL A 147 8.77 -8.98 8.30
N ILE A 148 9.52 -10.06 8.04
CA ILE A 148 9.39 -10.86 6.82
C ILE A 148 9.20 -12.32 7.24
N GLY A 149 8.21 -12.99 6.66
CA GLY A 149 7.86 -14.39 6.91
C GLY A 149 8.95 -15.40 6.49
N ASP A 150 8.76 -16.67 6.86
CA ASP A 150 9.79 -17.73 6.88
C ASP A 150 10.32 -18.16 5.49
N SER A 151 9.69 -17.70 4.39
CA SER A 151 9.91 -18.23 3.04
C SER A 151 10.61 -17.29 2.06
N SER A 152 11.06 -16.10 2.48
CA SER A 152 11.68 -15.17 1.52
C SER A 152 13.10 -15.56 1.16
N GLU A 153 13.37 -15.81 -0.13
CA GLU A 153 14.69 -16.23 -0.60
C GLU A 153 15.71 -15.08 -0.55
N THR A 154 15.29 -13.84 -0.87
CA THR A 154 16.17 -12.68 -0.90
C THR A 154 15.51 -11.45 -0.27
N VAL A 155 16.15 -10.90 0.77
CA VAL A 155 15.77 -9.62 1.40
C VAL A 155 16.95 -8.66 1.31
N LEU A 156 16.75 -7.49 0.71
CA LEU A 156 17.75 -6.42 0.70
C LEU A 156 17.06 -5.08 0.94
N LEU A 157 17.44 -4.44 2.05
CA LEU A 157 16.97 -3.12 2.44
C LEU A 157 17.90 -2.06 1.86
N VAL A 158 17.35 -1.17 1.04
CA VAL A 158 18.06 -0.05 0.39
C VAL A 158 17.62 1.26 1.01
#